data_AF-A0AAU6UPZ8-F1
#
_entry.id   AF-A0AAU6UPZ8-F1
#
_cell.length_a   1.000
_cell.length_b   1.000
_cell.length_c   1.000
_cell.angle_alpha   90.00
_cell.angle_beta   90.00
_cell.angle_gamma   90.00
#
_symmetry.space_group_name_H-M   'P 1'
#
loop_
_entity.id
_entity.type
_entity.pdbx_description
1 polymer ?
#
loop_
_entity_poly.entity_id
_entity_poly.type
_entity_poly.pdbx_seq_one_letter_code
_entity_poly.pdbx_strand_id
1 'polypeptide(L)'
;MSELLINSGLHPEQMKSEVDDFMDKIHELCKILHIDISSLAIDHIALRINQWPLTQAAHQAWLEYGSLLSEAKINGRPIVVLDLYQPIVHKQWSIACLELPYPAEGKCYPTQGWEHIECVFHANATTAQAYLQAILQHFPELAEHWDSLAALGVKTKLSHPQGEGERLANPTVAFKWQGVCLKLHPHSLRQVIESERLT
;
A
#
# COMPACT_ATOMS: atom_id res chain seq x y z
N MET A 1 9.44 23.39 -9.71
CA MET A 1 8.74 22.11 -9.40
C MET A 1 9.01 21.67 -7.97
N SER A 2 10.26 21.66 -7.49
CA SER A 2 10.58 21.35 -6.09
C SER A 2 9.82 22.25 -5.07
N GLU A 3 9.77 23.57 -5.28
CA GLU A 3 9.03 24.50 -4.39
C GLU A 3 7.54 24.14 -4.20
N LEU A 4 6.86 23.67 -5.25
CA LEU A 4 5.45 23.26 -5.17
C LEU A 4 5.27 22.06 -4.23
N LEU A 5 6.17 21.08 -4.34
CA LEU A 5 6.16 19.90 -3.48
C LEU A 5 6.51 20.26 -2.05
N ILE A 6 7.54 21.10 -1.85
CA ILE A 6 7.97 21.56 -0.52
C ILE A 6 6.82 22.28 0.19
N ASN A 7 6.15 23.21 -0.49
CA ASN A 7 5.02 23.96 0.06
C ASN A 7 3.80 23.07 0.37
N SER A 8 3.69 21.92 -0.31
CA SER A 8 2.61 20.95 -0.10
C SER A 8 2.99 19.84 0.88
N GLY A 9 4.22 19.82 1.41
CA GLY A 9 4.72 18.74 2.27
C GLY A 9 5.01 17.42 1.55
N LEU A 10 5.01 17.41 0.21
CA LEU A 10 5.07 16.20 -0.62
C LEU A 10 6.43 15.95 -1.26
N HIS A 11 7.45 16.72 -0.88
CA HIS A 11 8.82 16.47 -1.34
C HIS A 11 9.32 15.12 -0.78
N PRO A 12 10.08 14.30 -1.54
CA PRO A 12 10.54 12.99 -1.06
C PRO A 12 11.21 13.02 0.31
N GLU A 13 12.03 14.03 0.60
CA GLU A 13 12.68 14.17 1.93
C GLU A 13 11.67 14.42 3.06
N GLN A 14 10.65 15.26 2.83
CA GLN A 14 9.58 15.51 3.80
C GLN A 14 8.78 14.23 4.03
N MET A 15 8.39 13.55 2.94
CA MET A 15 7.67 12.29 3.06
C MET A 15 8.50 11.25 3.82
N LYS A 16 9.79 11.11 3.52
CA LYS A 16 10.68 10.20 4.25
C LYS A 16 10.75 10.53 5.74
N SER A 17 10.72 11.81 6.12
CA SER A 17 10.72 12.23 7.53
C SER A 17 9.40 11.94 8.26
N GLU A 18 8.29 11.82 7.54
CA GLU A 18 6.96 11.50 8.09
C GLU A 18 6.68 9.99 8.21
N VAL A 19 7.61 9.14 7.79
CA VAL A 19 7.40 7.67 7.78
C VAL A 19 7.16 7.13 9.18
N ASP A 20 7.90 7.60 10.19
CA ASP A 20 7.76 7.10 11.57
C ASP A 20 6.35 7.40 12.12
N ASP A 21 5.86 8.63 11.97
CA ASP A 21 4.51 9.03 12.38
C ASP A 21 3.42 8.24 11.65
N PHE A 22 3.64 7.94 10.37
CA PHE A 22 2.72 7.11 9.59
C PHE A 22 2.73 5.65 10.06
N MET A 23 3.90 5.08 10.30
CA MET A 23 4.07 3.70 10.78
C MET A 23 3.53 3.51 12.20
N ASP A 24 3.61 4.53 13.06
CA ASP A 24 2.99 4.49 14.39
C ASP A 24 1.46 4.41 14.30
N LYS A 25 0.82 5.13 13.36
CA LYS A 25 -0.63 4.99 13.09
C LYS A 25 -0.98 3.61 12.55
N ILE A 26 -0.14 3.02 11.70
CA ILE A 26 -0.31 1.63 11.25
C ILE A 26 -0.19 0.67 12.43
N HIS A 27 0.72 0.91 13.36
CA HIS A 27 0.87 0.09 14.55
C HIS A 27 -0.35 0.16 15.47
N GLU A 28 -0.95 1.34 15.65
CA GLU A 28 -2.23 1.48 16.36
C GLU A 28 -3.37 0.71 15.66
N LEU A 29 -3.43 0.76 14.33
CA LEU A 29 -4.37 -0.07 13.57
C LEU A 29 -4.12 -1.57 13.81
N CYS A 30 -2.85 -2.02 13.81
CA CYS A 30 -2.52 -3.43 14.08
C CYS A 30 -2.99 -3.88 15.47
N LYS A 31 -2.88 -3.01 16.49
CA LYS A 31 -3.41 -3.30 17.84
C LYS A 31 -4.92 -3.49 17.83
N ILE A 32 -5.66 -2.61 17.15
CA ILE A 32 -7.13 -2.71 17.02
C ILE A 32 -7.53 -3.99 16.28
N LEU A 33 -6.74 -4.40 15.30
CA LEU A 33 -6.96 -5.62 14.52
C LEU A 33 -6.51 -6.88 15.25
N HIS A 34 -5.77 -6.79 16.35
CA HIS A 34 -5.11 -7.92 17.00
C HIS A 34 -4.22 -8.72 16.02
N ILE A 35 -3.47 -8.02 15.17
CA ILE A 35 -2.54 -8.61 14.20
C ILE A 35 -1.12 -8.22 14.59
N ASP A 36 -0.22 -9.20 14.70
CA ASP A 36 1.22 -8.95 14.71
C ASP A 36 1.79 -9.10 13.29
N ILE A 37 2.27 -7.99 12.73
CA ILE A 37 2.92 -7.96 11.40
C ILE A 37 4.44 -7.95 11.50
N SER A 38 5.03 -8.11 12.69
CA SER A 38 6.48 -8.00 12.91
C SER A 38 7.31 -9.00 12.10
N SER A 39 6.74 -10.19 11.83
CA SER A 39 7.34 -11.25 11.01
C SER A 39 7.00 -11.14 9.52
N LEU A 40 6.13 -10.21 9.12
CA LEU A 40 5.74 -10.02 7.73
C LEU A 40 6.64 -8.99 7.05
N ALA A 41 6.96 -9.24 5.78
CA ALA A 41 7.59 -8.25 4.93
C ALA A 41 6.57 -7.19 4.53
N ILE A 42 6.94 -5.92 4.68
CA ILE A 42 6.22 -4.81 4.03
C ILE A 42 6.71 -4.76 2.59
N ASP A 43 5.84 -5.12 1.65
CA ASP A 43 6.15 -5.16 0.22
C ASP A 43 6.42 -3.75 -0.31
N HIS A 44 5.46 -2.86 -0.06
CA HIS A 44 5.52 -1.49 -0.51
C HIS A 44 4.75 -0.54 0.40
N ILE A 45 5.13 0.73 0.32
CA ILE A 45 4.44 1.87 0.92
C ILE A 45 3.84 2.72 -0.20
N ALA A 46 2.69 3.35 0.05
CA ALA A 46 1.95 4.05 -0.98
C ALA A 46 1.56 5.47 -0.58
N LEU A 47 1.67 6.37 -1.57
CA LEU A 47 1.25 7.76 -1.46
C LEU A 47 -0.14 7.98 -2.06
N ARG A 48 -0.84 9.01 -1.57
CA ARG A 48 -2.01 9.58 -2.24
C ARG A 48 -1.83 11.08 -2.42
N ILE A 49 -2.03 11.54 -3.64
CA ILE A 49 -2.02 12.94 -4.03
C ILE A 49 -3.28 13.16 -4.88
N ASN A 50 -3.98 14.26 -4.67
CA ASN A 50 -5.29 14.55 -5.26
C ASN A 50 -5.21 15.31 -6.59
N GLN A 51 -4.10 16.00 -6.85
CA GLN A 51 -3.96 16.86 -8.02
C GLN A 51 -2.97 16.27 -9.03
N TRP A 52 -3.41 16.14 -10.29
CA TRP A 52 -2.61 15.51 -11.33
C TRP A 52 -1.24 16.19 -11.54
N PRO A 53 -1.14 17.52 -11.64
CA PRO A 53 0.17 18.18 -11.81
C PRO A 53 1.09 17.95 -10.61
N LEU A 54 0.52 17.87 -9.40
CA LEU A 54 1.27 17.64 -8.17
C LEU A 54 1.77 16.19 -8.09
N THR A 55 0.94 15.22 -8.49
CA THR A 55 1.36 13.81 -8.61
C THR A 55 2.45 13.63 -9.65
N GLN A 56 2.36 14.32 -10.80
CA GLN A 56 3.40 14.30 -11.81
C GLN A 56 4.71 14.90 -11.29
N ALA A 57 4.65 16.03 -10.58
CA ALA A 57 5.83 16.62 -9.95
C ALA A 57 6.45 15.67 -8.92
N ALA A 58 5.62 15.05 -8.06
CA ALA A 58 6.08 14.09 -7.07
C ALA A 58 6.73 12.86 -7.72
N HIS A 59 6.11 12.31 -8.77
CA HIS A 59 6.68 11.21 -9.55
C HIS A 59 8.08 11.57 -10.06
N GLN A 60 8.25 12.74 -10.69
CA GLN A 60 9.57 13.17 -11.17
C GLN A 60 10.59 13.34 -10.04
N ALA A 61 10.19 13.90 -8.90
CA ALA A 61 11.10 14.04 -7.76
C ALA A 61 11.52 12.69 -7.17
N TRP A 62 10.61 11.71 -7.11
CA TRP A 62 10.93 10.37 -6.61
C TRP A 62 11.83 9.55 -7.54
N LEU A 63 11.94 9.88 -8.83
CA LEU A 63 12.89 9.24 -9.75
C LEU A 63 14.36 9.57 -9.41
N GLU A 64 14.63 10.57 -8.57
CA GLU A 64 15.97 10.80 -8.02
C GLU A 64 16.34 9.78 -6.92
N TYR A 65 15.33 9.12 -6.33
CA TYR A 65 15.46 8.19 -5.21
C TYR A 65 15.26 6.73 -5.61
N GLY A 66 14.90 6.48 -6.87
CA GLY A 66 14.62 5.14 -7.37
C GLY A 66 14.34 5.13 -8.86
N SER A 67 14.19 3.92 -9.41
CA SER A 67 13.86 3.71 -10.82
C SER A 67 12.44 3.18 -11.00
N LEU A 68 11.81 3.50 -12.13
CA LEU A 68 10.50 2.95 -12.48
C LEU A 68 10.56 1.42 -12.57
N LEU A 69 9.79 0.74 -11.71
CA LEU A 69 9.64 -0.71 -11.71
C LEU A 69 8.48 -1.14 -12.61
N SER A 70 7.35 -0.46 -12.50
CA SER A 70 6.18 -0.65 -13.37
C SER A 70 5.34 0.63 -13.47
N GLU A 71 4.64 0.75 -14.60
CA GLU A 71 3.58 1.73 -14.79
C GLU A 71 2.39 1.00 -15.42
N ALA A 72 1.37 0.72 -14.60
CA ALA A 72 0.17 0.03 -15.05
C ALA A 72 -0.99 1.02 -15.16
N LYS A 73 -1.77 0.92 -16.24
CA LYS A 73 -3.00 1.71 -16.38
C LYS A 73 -4.16 0.96 -15.73
N ILE A 74 -4.61 1.45 -14.57
CA ILE A 74 -5.70 0.84 -13.81
C ILE A 74 -6.86 1.83 -13.71
N ASN A 75 -8.04 1.44 -14.20
CA ASN A 75 -9.23 2.32 -14.26
C ASN A 75 -8.94 3.67 -14.96
N GLY A 76 -8.24 3.63 -16.09
CA GLY A 76 -7.99 4.81 -16.93
C GLY A 76 -6.83 5.71 -16.50
N ARG A 77 -6.19 5.44 -15.35
CA ARG A 77 -5.09 6.27 -14.82
C ARG A 77 -3.81 5.45 -14.56
N PRO A 78 -2.63 6.09 -14.61
CA PRO A 78 -1.39 5.43 -14.22
C PRO A 78 -1.35 5.10 -12.73
N ILE A 79 -0.80 3.93 -12.41
CA ILE A 79 -0.25 3.60 -11.11
C ILE A 79 1.22 3.29 -11.35
N VAL A 80 2.09 4.14 -10.80
CA VAL A 80 3.53 3.96 -10.93
C VAL A 80 4.06 3.28 -9.68
N VAL A 81 4.97 2.33 -9.86
CA VAL A 81 5.71 1.68 -8.79
C VAL A 81 7.19 1.98 -9.02
N LEU A 82 7.85 2.50 -8.00
CA LEU A 82 9.27 2.81 -8.03
C LEU A 82 10.05 1.82 -7.15
N ASP A 83 11.16 1.34 -7.67
CA ASP A 83 12.18 0.60 -6.95
C ASP A 83 13.20 1.59 -6.38
N LEU A 84 13.22 1.75 -5.06
CA LEU A 84 14.05 2.74 -4.37
C LEU A 84 15.51 2.28 -4.30
N TYR A 85 16.43 3.16 -4.66
CA TYR A 85 17.87 2.90 -4.55
C TYR A 85 18.31 2.69 -3.10
N GLN A 86 17.65 3.38 -2.18
CA GLN A 86 17.78 3.16 -0.74
C GLN A 86 16.38 2.92 -0.16
N PRO A 87 16.15 1.77 0.51
CA PRO A 87 14.85 1.48 1.07
C PRO A 87 14.50 2.46 2.18
N ILE A 88 13.21 2.69 2.37
CA ILE A 88 12.68 3.36 3.56
C ILE A 88 12.77 2.37 4.71
N VAL A 89 13.51 2.73 5.77
CA VAL A 89 13.74 1.87 6.94
C VAL A 89 12.91 2.38 8.10
N HIS A 90 12.13 1.50 8.73
CA HIS A 90 11.46 1.74 10.01
C HIS A 90 11.60 0.50 10.88
N LYS A 91 12.31 0.62 12.01
CA LYS A 91 12.64 -0.50 12.91
C LYS A 91 13.28 -1.65 12.12
N GLN A 92 12.67 -2.83 12.11
CA GLN A 92 13.16 -4.01 11.38
C GLN A 92 12.76 -4.04 9.89
N TRP A 93 11.83 -3.18 9.45
CA TRP A 93 11.35 -3.20 8.08
C TRP A 93 12.22 -2.35 7.17
N SER A 94 12.45 -2.89 5.97
CA SER A 94 13.15 -2.24 4.87
C SER A 94 12.26 -2.27 3.64
N ILE A 95 11.60 -1.15 3.35
CA ILE A 95 10.60 -1.02 2.30
C ILE A 95 11.27 -0.47 1.04
N ALA A 96 11.47 -1.33 0.04
CA ALA A 96 12.18 -0.97 -1.19
C ALA A 96 11.25 -0.44 -2.30
N CYS A 97 9.94 -0.62 -2.18
CA CYS A 97 8.99 -0.26 -3.22
C CYS A 97 8.07 0.89 -2.76
N LEU A 98 7.91 1.89 -3.64
CA LEU A 98 6.97 2.99 -3.48
C LEU A 98 5.88 2.91 -4.56
N GLU A 99 4.62 2.83 -4.16
CA GLU A 99 3.48 2.99 -5.07
C GLU A 99 3.00 4.45 -5.08
N LEU A 100 2.87 5.04 -6.28
CA LEU A 100 2.29 6.36 -6.49
C LEU A 100 1.16 6.28 -7.53
N PRO A 101 -0.08 6.06 -7.07
CA PRO A 101 -1.24 6.08 -7.96
C PRO A 101 -1.59 7.52 -8.35
N TYR A 102 -1.74 7.80 -9.64
CA TYR A 102 -2.26 9.10 -10.11
C TYR A 102 -3.69 9.34 -9.62
N PRO A 103 -4.19 10.59 -9.52
CA PRO A 103 -5.54 10.84 -9.02
C PRO A 103 -6.60 10.15 -9.89
N ALA A 104 -7.64 9.61 -9.26
CA ALA A 104 -8.81 9.11 -9.99
C ALA A 104 -9.83 10.23 -10.16
N GLU A 105 -10.43 10.32 -11.35
CA GLU A 105 -11.47 11.31 -11.62
C GLU A 105 -12.64 11.18 -10.63
N GLY A 106 -13.12 12.30 -10.12
CA GLY A 106 -14.21 12.34 -9.14
C GLY A 106 -13.86 11.82 -7.74
N LYS A 107 -12.61 11.41 -7.48
CA LYS A 107 -12.17 10.92 -6.16
C LYS A 107 -11.19 11.89 -5.52
N CYS A 108 -11.54 12.40 -4.34
CA CYS A 108 -10.67 13.21 -3.49
C CYS A 108 -10.47 12.52 -2.15
N TYR A 109 -9.22 12.43 -1.69
CA TYR A 109 -8.87 11.91 -0.38
C TYR A 109 -8.79 13.07 0.63
N PRO A 110 -9.25 12.90 1.88
CA PRO A 110 -9.21 13.95 2.91
C PRO A 110 -7.81 14.46 3.21
N THR A 111 -6.80 13.60 3.06
CA THR A 111 -5.38 13.87 3.29
C THR A 111 -4.56 13.47 2.07
N GLN A 112 -3.41 14.10 1.91
CA GLN A 112 -2.39 13.74 0.93
C GLN A 112 -1.10 13.38 1.67
N GLY A 113 -0.31 12.48 1.10
CA GLY A 113 0.90 11.92 1.75
C GLY A 113 0.82 10.40 1.83
N TRP A 114 1.46 9.80 2.84
CA TRP A 114 1.38 8.36 3.08
C TRP A 114 -0.05 7.93 3.39
N GLU A 115 -0.51 6.86 2.74
CA GLU A 115 -1.89 6.38 2.91
C GLU A 115 -1.97 4.93 3.34
N HIS A 116 -1.13 4.06 2.78
CA HIS A 116 -1.13 2.65 3.14
C HIS A 116 0.22 1.97 3.01
N ILE A 117 0.34 0.85 3.69
CA ILE A 117 1.34 -0.19 3.42
C ILE A 117 0.62 -1.46 2.96
N GLU A 118 1.32 -2.27 2.17
CA GLU A 118 0.91 -3.65 1.90
C GLU A 118 1.98 -4.60 2.43
N CYS A 119 1.55 -5.62 3.18
CA CYS A 119 2.42 -6.67 3.68
C CYS A 119 2.16 -7.98 2.94
N VAL A 120 3.22 -8.75 2.70
CA VAL A 120 3.11 -10.09 2.14
C VAL A 120 2.72 -11.06 3.24
N PHE A 121 1.52 -11.63 3.11
CA PHE A 121 1.05 -12.75 3.90
C PHE A 121 0.75 -13.92 2.97
N HIS A 122 1.68 -14.88 2.93
CA HIS A 122 1.60 -16.02 2.03
C HIS A 122 0.44 -16.95 2.42
N ALA A 123 -0.49 -17.16 1.49
CA ALA A 123 -1.51 -18.19 1.59
C ALA A 123 -1.84 -18.72 0.20
N ASN A 124 -2.13 -20.02 0.11
CA ASN A 124 -2.53 -20.66 -1.14
C ASN A 124 -4.03 -20.42 -1.40
N ALA A 125 -4.41 -19.17 -1.63
CA ALA A 125 -5.78 -18.76 -1.88
C ALA A 125 -5.86 -17.85 -3.11
N THR A 126 -6.74 -18.19 -4.04
CA THR A 126 -6.91 -17.45 -5.30
C THR A 126 -8.11 -16.50 -5.30
N THR A 127 -9.00 -16.60 -4.30
CA THR A 127 -10.15 -15.70 -4.12
C THR A 127 -10.00 -14.85 -2.88
N ALA A 128 -10.57 -13.64 -2.89
CA ALA A 128 -10.48 -12.74 -1.74
C ALA A 128 -11.16 -13.30 -0.47
N GLN A 129 -12.22 -14.10 -0.62
CA GLN A 129 -12.89 -14.73 0.50
C GLN A 129 -12.06 -15.86 1.12
N ALA A 130 -11.47 -16.73 0.29
CA ALA A 130 -10.59 -17.79 0.78
C ALA A 130 -9.33 -17.21 1.43
N TYR A 131 -8.81 -16.11 0.87
CA TYR A 131 -7.65 -15.41 1.40
C TYR A 131 -7.95 -14.77 2.76
N LEU A 132 -9.11 -14.13 2.91
CA LEU A 132 -9.58 -13.66 4.21
C LEU A 132 -9.67 -14.81 5.22
N GLN A 133 -10.24 -15.95 4.84
CA GLN A 133 -10.32 -17.11 5.73
C GLN A 133 -8.95 -17.60 6.20
N ALA A 134 -7.94 -17.63 5.32
CA ALA A 134 -6.58 -17.98 5.69
C ALA A 134 -5.96 -16.97 6.69
N ILE A 135 -6.21 -15.67 6.50
CA ILE A 135 -5.79 -14.62 7.43
C ILE A 135 -6.45 -14.83 8.80
N LEU A 136 -7.76 -15.05 8.85
CA LEU A 136 -8.50 -15.26 10.10
C LEU A 136 -8.07 -16.54 10.85
N GLN A 137 -7.70 -17.59 10.13
CA GLN A 137 -7.15 -18.80 10.73
C GLN A 137 -5.77 -18.56 11.35
N HIS A 138 -4.96 -17.69 10.74
CA HIS A 138 -3.63 -17.36 11.22
C HIS A 138 -3.65 -16.37 12.39
N PHE A 139 -4.58 -15.41 12.37
CA PHE A 139 -4.79 -14.42 13.42
C PHE A 139 -6.10 -14.70 14.16
N PRO A 140 -6.12 -15.63 15.14
CA PRO A 140 -7.35 -16.03 15.81
C PRO A 140 -8.01 -14.89 16.59
N GLU A 141 -7.24 -13.99 17.22
CA GLU A 141 -7.81 -12.82 17.91
C GLU A 141 -8.51 -11.86 16.93
N LEU A 142 -7.96 -11.65 15.73
CA LEU A 142 -8.65 -10.91 14.67
C LEU A 142 -10.01 -11.56 14.34
N ALA A 143 -10.06 -12.89 14.27
CA ALA A 143 -11.28 -13.64 13.99
C ALA A 143 -12.31 -13.50 15.11
N GLU A 144 -11.88 -13.59 16.37
CA GLU A 144 -12.73 -13.40 17.55
C GLU A 144 -13.34 -11.99 17.62
N HIS A 145 -12.57 -10.98 17.19
CA HIS A 145 -12.98 -9.57 17.24
C HIS A 145 -13.55 -9.03 15.92
N TRP A 146 -13.67 -9.87 14.88
CA TRP A 146 -14.01 -9.43 13.51
C TRP A 146 -15.28 -8.58 13.43
N ASP A 147 -16.37 -9.03 14.07
CA ASP A 147 -17.67 -8.35 14.02
C ASP A 147 -17.68 -7.01 14.77
N SER A 148 -16.71 -6.77 15.66
CA SER A 148 -16.57 -5.54 16.42
C SER A 148 -15.79 -4.44 15.68
N LEU A 149 -15.00 -4.80 14.66
CA LEU A 149 -14.11 -3.89 13.95
C LEU A 149 -14.85 -2.67 13.37
N ALA A 150 -16.03 -2.88 12.81
CA ALA A 150 -16.84 -1.81 12.24
C ALA A 150 -17.27 -0.78 13.31
N ALA A 151 -17.61 -1.23 14.52
CA ALA A 151 -17.95 -0.35 15.64
C ALA A 151 -16.74 0.45 16.15
N LEU A 152 -15.53 -0.08 15.96
CA LEU A 152 -14.25 0.61 16.22
C LEU A 152 -13.83 1.55 15.08
N GLY A 153 -14.65 1.68 14.04
CA GLY A 153 -14.42 2.56 12.89
C GLY A 153 -13.49 1.98 11.82
N VAL A 154 -13.14 0.70 11.91
CA VAL A 154 -12.35 0.01 10.90
C VAL A 154 -13.25 -0.38 9.73
N LYS A 155 -12.85 -0.02 8.52
CA LYS A 155 -13.50 -0.44 7.27
C LYS A 155 -12.68 -1.55 6.61
N THR A 156 -13.29 -2.70 6.40
CA THR A 156 -12.68 -3.82 5.68
C THR A 156 -13.10 -3.81 4.22
N LYS A 157 -12.18 -4.12 3.31
CA LYS A 157 -12.48 -4.31 1.89
C LYS A 157 -11.71 -5.50 1.35
N LEU A 158 -12.45 -6.38 0.69
CA LEU A 158 -11.89 -7.46 -0.11
C LEU A 158 -11.76 -6.99 -1.56
N SER A 159 -10.62 -7.22 -2.17
CA SER A 159 -10.41 -6.97 -3.59
C SER A 159 -9.60 -8.06 -4.25
N HIS A 160 -9.73 -8.16 -5.55
CA HIS A 160 -8.93 -9.00 -6.41
C HIS A 160 -8.54 -8.14 -7.62
N PRO A 161 -7.45 -7.37 -7.49
CA PRO A 161 -7.03 -6.46 -8.55
C PRO A 161 -6.62 -7.26 -9.79
N GLN A 162 -7.39 -7.12 -10.87
CA GLN A 162 -7.10 -7.78 -12.15
C GLN A 162 -6.43 -6.78 -13.09
N GLY A 163 -5.13 -6.96 -13.33
CA GLY A 163 -4.43 -6.28 -14.43
C GLY A 163 -4.78 -6.91 -15.78
N GLU A 164 -4.61 -6.17 -16.89
CA GLU A 164 -4.89 -6.70 -18.24
C GLU A 164 -4.07 -7.96 -18.58
N GLY A 165 -2.95 -8.18 -17.90
CA GLY A 165 -2.07 -9.34 -18.05
C GLY A 165 -2.01 -10.27 -16.83
N GLU A 166 -2.98 -10.23 -15.92
CA GLU A 166 -2.94 -10.98 -14.66
C GLU A 166 -2.69 -12.48 -14.90
N ARG A 167 -1.54 -12.97 -14.40
CA ARG A 167 -1.18 -14.41 -14.42
C ARG A 167 -1.12 -15.01 -13.02
N LEU A 168 -1.08 -14.17 -12.01
CA LEU A 168 -0.94 -14.54 -10.61
C LEU A 168 -2.03 -13.87 -9.78
N ALA A 169 -2.96 -14.67 -9.28
CA ALA A 169 -4.04 -14.21 -8.42
C ALA A 169 -3.46 -13.50 -7.19
N ASN A 170 -3.78 -12.21 -7.03
CA ASN A 170 -3.30 -11.43 -5.87
C ASN A 170 -4.46 -10.87 -5.03
N PRO A 171 -5.31 -11.72 -4.43
CA PRO A 171 -6.38 -11.26 -3.56
C PRO A 171 -5.82 -10.40 -2.42
N THR A 172 -6.54 -9.33 -2.09
CA THR A 172 -6.12 -8.36 -1.09
C THR A 172 -7.21 -8.18 -0.04
N VAL A 173 -6.82 -8.18 1.23
CA VAL A 173 -7.66 -7.72 2.34
C VAL A 173 -7.11 -6.38 2.81
N ALA A 174 -7.94 -5.35 2.78
CA ALA A 174 -7.59 -4.01 3.22
C ALA A 174 -8.37 -3.64 4.49
N PHE A 175 -7.64 -3.14 5.49
CA PHE A 175 -8.17 -2.59 6.73
C PHE A 175 -7.88 -1.10 6.76
N LYS A 176 -8.92 -0.26 6.77
CA LYS A 176 -8.78 1.20 6.77
C LYS A 176 -9.32 1.79 8.07
N TRP A 177 -8.53 2.65 8.70
CA TRP A 177 -8.88 3.28 9.97
C TRP A 177 -8.20 4.65 10.09
N GLN A 178 -8.96 5.67 10.49
CA GLN A 178 -8.46 7.03 10.76
C GLN A 178 -7.44 7.59 9.74
N GLY A 179 -7.67 7.34 8.45
CA GLY A 179 -6.85 7.89 7.37
C GLY A 179 -5.66 7.02 6.95
N VAL A 180 -5.33 5.96 7.68
CA VAL A 180 -4.32 4.96 7.28
C VAL A 180 -4.96 3.65 6.86
N CYS A 181 -4.22 2.84 6.11
CA CYS A 181 -4.67 1.51 5.72
C CYS A 181 -3.53 0.49 5.73
N LEU A 182 -3.81 -0.68 6.31
CA LEU A 182 -2.99 -1.87 6.20
C LEU A 182 -3.64 -2.78 5.17
N LYS A 183 -2.86 -3.31 4.21
CA LYS A 183 -3.33 -4.39 3.36
C LYS A 183 -2.45 -5.61 3.46
N LEU A 184 -3.05 -6.77 3.24
CA LEU A 184 -2.38 -8.05 3.13
C LEU A 184 -2.63 -8.61 1.72
N HIS A 185 -1.59 -9.17 1.11
CA HIS A 185 -1.66 -9.86 -0.18
C HIS A 185 -0.68 -11.07 -0.22
N PRO A 186 -0.94 -12.12 -1.01
CA PRO A 186 -0.12 -13.34 -1.01
C PRO A 186 1.22 -13.21 -1.74
N HIS A 187 1.35 -12.24 -2.63
CA HIS A 187 2.52 -12.06 -3.50
C HIS A 187 3.02 -10.63 -3.47
N SER A 188 4.34 -10.48 -3.46
CA SER A 188 4.99 -9.17 -3.62
C SER A 188 4.68 -8.56 -4.98
N LEU A 189 4.70 -7.23 -5.08
CA LEU A 189 4.57 -6.53 -6.37
C LEU A 189 5.59 -7.02 -7.40
N ARG A 190 6.82 -7.33 -6.98
CA ARG A 190 7.85 -7.86 -7.88
C ARG A 190 7.45 -9.21 -8.47
N GLN A 191 6.91 -10.13 -7.67
CA GLN A 191 6.42 -11.42 -8.14
C GLN A 191 5.25 -11.26 -9.10
N VAL A 192 4.32 -10.35 -8.81
CA VAL A 192 3.20 -10.04 -9.72
C VAL A 192 3.73 -9.50 -11.04
N ILE A 193 4.59 -8.47 -11.03
CA ILE A 193 5.17 -7.86 -12.23
C ILE A 193 6.00 -8.87 -13.04
N GLU A 194 6.77 -9.73 -12.38
CA GLU A 194 7.54 -10.78 -13.05
C GLU A 194 6.62 -11.81 -13.73
N SER A 195 5.54 -12.20 -13.07
CA SER A 195 4.55 -13.12 -13.64
C SER A 195 3.90 -12.58 -14.92
N GLU A 196 3.72 -11.26 -15.04
CA GLU A 196 3.14 -10.62 -16.21
C GLU A 196 4.12 -10.57 -17.41
N ARG A 197 5.44 -10.60 -17.13
CA ARG A 197 6.52 -10.53 -18.14
C ARG A 197 6.89 -11.90 -18.73
N LEU A 198 6.73 -12.97 -17.97
CA LEU A 198 7.03 -14.34 -18.40
C LEU A 198 5.97 -14.78 -19.40
N THR A 199 6.26 -14.69 -20.71
CA THR A 199 5.39 -15.13 -21.82
C THR A 199 5.12 -16.61 -21.82
#